data_AF-A0A2A9D0P5-F1
#
_entry.id   AF-A0A2A9D0P5-F1
#
_cell.length_a   1.000
_cell.length_b   1.000
_cell.length_c   1.000
_cell.angle_alpha   90.00
_cell.angle_beta   90.00
_cell.angle_gamma   90.00
#
_symmetry.space_group_name_H-M   'P 1'
#
loop_
_entity.id
_entity.type
_entity.pdbx_description
1 polymer ?
#
loop_
_entity_poly.entity_id
_entity_poly.type
_entity_poly.pdbx_seq_one_letter_code
_entity_poly.pdbx_strand_id
1 'polypeptide(L)'
;MSTDRPEDGDDLGDLGDVVVPDDLSSLFADDDAAQPGAPAEPEAEAGGGPDGEATTAADAAPADAAGAGAGAGDEQPAEPKVIRTTAVVLTAVRQAKMLAGLLALTGIEAAVVPSTRGALAVRYVEQLESETDPAELLDGVPRDAEALGAALSVATRSEVVLLAARVDEVGGEVTGQVRARRYRGGQKAGEPPPGLVLAQADPVAERLLIGLVQAPEVTGYISSADLGKQQRGRGLFRRRREEDS
;
A
#
# COMPACT_ATOMS: atom_id res chain seq x y z
N MET A 1 -15.29 -52.03 -48.00
CA MET A 1 -14.48 -51.29 -46.99
C MET A 1 -15.23 -49.99 -46.76
N SER A 2 -16.24 -49.86 -45.89
CA SER A 2 -16.35 -50.21 -44.45
C SER A 2 -15.23 -49.63 -43.60
N THR A 3 -15.54 -48.49 -42.99
CA THR A 3 -15.18 -47.93 -41.65
C THR A 3 -15.64 -46.46 -41.73
N ASP A 4 -16.81 -46.05 -41.23
CA ASP A 4 -17.35 -46.06 -39.86
C ASP A 4 -16.60 -45.15 -38.88
N ARG A 5 -17.22 -43.98 -38.60
CA ARG A 5 -17.28 -43.13 -37.37
C ARG A 5 -16.00 -42.69 -36.62
N PRO A 6 -16.09 -41.76 -35.64
CA PRO A 6 -17.15 -40.77 -35.35
C PRO A 6 -16.66 -39.33 -35.11
N GLU A 7 -17.64 -38.44 -35.03
CA GLU A 7 -17.59 -37.11 -34.43
C GLU A 7 -17.39 -37.24 -32.90
N ASP A 8 -16.33 -36.63 -32.35
CA ASP A 8 -16.24 -36.25 -30.94
C ASP A 8 -16.75 -34.81 -30.87
N GLY A 9 -17.85 -34.46 -30.20
CA GLY A 9 -18.32 -34.98 -28.93
C GLY A 9 -18.10 -33.89 -27.89
N ASP A 10 -18.92 -32.83 -27.96
CA ASP A 10 -18.98 -31.74 -26.98
C ASP A 10 -19.42 -32.28 -25.61
N ASP A 11 -18.49 -32.78 -24.82
CA ASP A 11 -18.69 -33.10 -23.40
C ASP A 11 -18.54 -31.82 -22.56
N LEU A 12 -19.54 -30.93 -22.65
CA LEU A 12 -19.84 -29.95 -21.61
C LEU A 12 -21.00 -30.48 -20.76
N GLY A 13 -20.72 -31.61 -20.10
CA GLY A 13 -21.59 -32.17 -19.09
C GLY A 13 -21.50 -31.42 -17.77
N ASP A 14 -22.66 -30.97 -17.30
CA ASP A 14 -23.03 -30.85 -15.89
C ASP A 14 -22.48 -29.64 -15.10
N LEU A 15 -22.87 -28.43 -15.52
CA LEU A 15 -23.09 -27.33 -14.58
C LEU A 15 -24.53 -27.43 -14.08
N GLY A 16 -24.67 -28.17 -12.97
CA GLY A 16 -25.90 -28.25 -12.21
C GLY A 16 -26.54 -26.88 -12.00
N ASP A 17 -27.85 -26.88 -12.23
CA ASP A 17 -28.84 -25.81 -12.07
C ASP A 17 -28.50 -24.82 -10.93
N VAL A 18 -27.79 -23.74 -11.26
CA VAL A 18 -27.66 -22.59 -10.36
C VAL A 18 -28.96 -21.82 -10.47
N VAL A 19 -29.89 -22.13 -9.56
CA VAL A 19 -31.07 -21.33 -9.32
C VAL A 19 -30.61 -19.97 -8.79
N VAL A 20 -30.49 -19.00 -9.70
CA VAL A 20 -30.30 -17.58 -9.36
C VAL A 20 -31.64 -17.06 -8.86
N PRO A 21 -31.76 -16.61 -7.60
CA PRO A 21 -32.98 -15.99 -7.11
C PRO A 21 -33.21 -14.65 -7.84
N ASP A 22 -34.36 -14.50 -8.49
CA ASP A 22 -34.71 -13.36 -9.37
C ASP A 22 -35.00 -12.03 -8.66
N ASP A 23 -34.92 -11.95 -7.32
CA ASP A 23 -35.28 -10.74 -6.59
C ASP A 23 -34.07 -10.10 -5.87
N LEU A 24 -33.25 -9.38 -6.63
CA LEU A 24 -32.26 -8.42 -6.10
C LEU A 24 -32.74 -6.96 -6.17
N SER A 25 -33.95 -6.74 -6.68
CA SER A 25 -34.59 -5.43 -6.84
C SER A 25 -35.03 -4.79 -5.51
N SER A 26 -35.15 -5.56 -4.43
CA SER A 26 -35.62 -5.10 -3.12
C SER A 26 -34.51 -4.69 -2.14
N LEU A 27 -33.24 -4.86 -2.50
CA LEU A 27 -32.07 -4.48 -1.67
C LEU A 27 -31.53 -3.07 -1.96
N PHE A 28 -32.11 -2.37 -2.94
CA PHE A 28 -31.70 -1.03 -3.37
C PHE A 28 -32.85 0.00 -3.38
N ALA A 29 -33.99 -0.34 -2.77
CA ALA A 29 -35.06 0.64 -2.56
C ALA A 29 -34.90 1.26 -1.16
N ASP A 30 -34.99 2.59 -1.13
CA ASP A 30 -34.94 3.50 0.03
C ASP A 30 -33.55 3.93 0.53
N ASP A 31 -32.93 4.87 -0.19
CA ASP A 31 -32.49 6.13 0.42
C ASP A 31 -32.49 7.23 -0.67
N ASP A 32 -33.65 7.87 -0.81
CA ASP A 32 -33.84 9.04 -1.68
C ASP A 32 -33.56 10.32 -0.89
N ALA A 33 -33.12 11.34 -1.62
CA ALA A 33 -33.04 12.76 -1.26
C ALA A 33 -31.85 13.26 -0.40
N ALA A 34 -30.76 13.63 -1.07
CA ALA A 34 -30.16 14.98 -0.93
C ALA A 34 -29.18 15.29 -2.08
N GLN A 35 -29.66 15.93 -3.15
CA GLN A 35 -28.81 16.66 -4.10
C GLN A 35 -28.48 18.05 -3.52
N PRO A 36 -27.23 18.51 -3.66
CA PRO A 36 -27.00 19.89 -4.05
C PRO A 36 -26.12 19.97 -5.29
N GLY A 37 -26.51 20.89 -6.18
CA GLY A 37 -25.93 21.06 -7.51
C GLY A 37 -24.64 21.87 -7.54
N ALA A 38 -23.95 21.69 -8.65
CA ALA A 38 -22.99 22.60 -9.28
C ALA A 38 -23.26 22.52 -10.79
N PRO A 39 -22.95 23.52 -11.64
CA PRO A 39 -21.87 24.50 -11.47
C PRO A 39 -22.25 25.95 -11.79
N ALA A 40 -21.42 26.90 -11.37
CA ALA A 40 -21.43 28.26 -11.90
C ALA A 40 -19.98 28.77 -12.02
N GLU A 41 -19.46 28.74 -13.25
CA GLU A 41 -18.53 29.73 -13.78
C GLU A 41 -19.26 30.32 -15.00
N PRO A 42 -19.22 31.65 -15.25
CA PRO A 42 -18.03 32.24 -15.87
C PRO A 42 -17.72 33.68 -15.42
N GLU A 43 -16.53 34.19 -15.74
CA GLU A 43 -16.34 35.36 -16.62
C GLU A 43 -14.87 35.80 -16.64
N ALA A 44 -14.35 35.83 -17.87
CA ALA A 44 -13.10 36.47 -18.24
C ALA A 44 -13.41 37.91 -18.65
N GLU A 45 -12.59 38.87 -18.23
CA GLU A 45 -12.45 40.15 -18.90
C GLU A 45 -10.97 40.57 -18.87
N ALA A 46 -10.48 40.86 -20.08
CA ALA A 46 -9.14 41.31 -20.40
C ALA A 46 -9.01 42.82 -20.20
N GLY A 47 -7.78 43.33 -20.05
CA GLY A 47 -7.52 44.74 -20.35
C GLY A 47 -6.25 45.34 -19.76
N GLY A 48 -5.23 45.49 -20.62
CA GLY A 48 -4.41 46.72 -20.67
C GLY A 48 -3.11 46.79 -19.88
N GLY A 49 -1.98 46.49 -20.54
CA GLY A 49 -0.72 47.23 -20.34
C GLY A 49 -0.75 48.58 -21.12
N PRO A 50 0.37 49.33 -21.27
CA PRO A 50 1.77 48.96 -21.06
C PRO A 50 2.61 50.03 -20.31
N ASP A 51 3.89 49.74 -20.03
CA ASP A 51 5.07 50.57 -20.41
C ASP A 51 6.28 50.40 -19.47
N GLY A 52 7.46 50.24 -20.11
CA GLY A 52 8.80 50.38 -19.52
C GLY A 52 9.39 49.10 -18.92
N GLU A 53 10.60 48.64 -19.21
CA GLU A 53 11.71 49.19 -19.98
C GLU A 53 12.68 48.02 -20.23
N ALA A 54 13.25 47.97 -21.43
CA ALA A 54 14.28 47.02 -21.80
C ALA A 54 15.62 47.43 -21.17
N THR A 55 16.37 46.46 -20.63
CA THR A 55 17.84 46.53 -20.65
C THR A 55 18.40 45.11 -20.79
N THR A 56 19.01 44.90 -21.94
CA THR A 56 19.95 43.83 -22.28
C THR A 56 21.29 44.05 -21.58
N ALA A 57 21.97 42.99 -21.14
CA ALA A 57 23.33 42.67 -21.57
C ALA A 57 24.02 41.58 -20.72
N ALA A 58 24.70 40.69 -21.45
CA ALA A 58 26.00 40.07 -21.15
C ALA A 58 26.09 38.94 -20.10
N ASP A 59 26.08 37.71 -20.63
CA ASP A 59 27.24 36.79 -20.66
C ASP A 59 28.41 37.06 -19.69
N ALA A 60 28.66 36.10 -18.79
CA ALA A 60 30.00 35.72 -18.33
C ALA A 60 29.93 34.43 -17.50
N ALA A 61 30.23 33.30 -18.13
CA ALA A 61 30.86 32.17 -17.43
C ALA A 61 32.32 32.56 -17.08
N PRO A 62 32.85 32.02 -15.98
CA PRO A 62 33.98 31.12 -16.19
C PRO A 62 33.90 29.86 -15.33
N ALA A 63 34.42 28.78 -15.93
CA ALA A 63 34.89 27.61 -15.23
C ALA A 63 36.10 27.97 -14.38
N ASP A 64 36.17 27.45 -13.16
CA ASP A 64 37.45 27.18 -12.52
C ASP A 64 37.40 25.83 -11.80
N ALA A 65 38.37 24.99 -12.15
CA ALA A 65 38.55 23.65 -11.66
C ALA A 65 39.86 23.65 -10.87
N ALA A 66 39.79 23.42 -9.56
CA ALA A 66 40.81 22.72 -8.77
C ALA A 66 40.51 22.86 -7.28
N GLY A 67 40.41 21.71 -6.60
CA GLY A 67 40.27 21.68 -5.16
C GLY A 67 40.02 20.27 -4.63
N ALA A 68 40.81 19.30 -5.09
CA ALA A 68 40.90 17.97 -4.48
C ALA A 68 41.54 18.10 -3.10
N GLY A 69 40.74 18.46 -2.10
CA GLY A 69 41.07 18.30 -0.69
C GLY A 69 40.59 16.93 -0.24
N ALA A 70 41.41 15.91 -0.45
CA ALA A 70 41.25 14.62 0.22
C ALA A 70 41.52 14.83 1.72
N GLY A 71 40.49 15.25 2.45
CA GLY A 71 40.45 15.12 3.89
C GLY A 71 40.28 13.65 4.21
N ALA A 72 41.39 12.94 4.39
CA ALA A 72 41.42 11.68 5.11
C ALA A 72 41.05 12.00 6.58
N GLY A 73 39.76 12.10 6.84
CA GLY A 73 39.21 12.03 8.19
C GLY A 73 39.27 10.58 8.63
N ASP A 74 39.88 10.34 9.78
CA ASP A 74 39.91 9.05 10.45
C ASP A 74 38.52 8.39 10.41
N GLU A 75 38.39 7.28 9.68
CA GLU A 75 37.24 6.38 9.78
C GLU A 75 37.28 5.69 11.14
N GLN A 76 36.84 6.41 12.17
CA GLN A 76 36.30 5.81 13.38
C GLN A 76 35.25 4.80 12.92
N PRO A 77 35.29 3.52 13.34
CA PRO A 77 34.30 2.53 12.92
C PRO A 77 32.91 3.06 13.30
N ALA A 78 32.16 3.51 12.29
CA ALA A 78 30.84 4.05 12.48
C ALA A 78 29.96 2.93 13.07
N GLU A 79 29.25 3.24 14.15
CA GLU A 79 28.27 2.30 14.69
C GLU A 79 27.26 1.93 13.58
N PRO A 80 26.84 0.66 13.50
CA PRO A 80 25.95 0.22 12.43
C PRO A 80 24.64 1.00 12.48
N LYS A 81 24.41 1.84 11.46
CA LYS A 81 23.19 2.65 11.35
C LYS A 81 22.02 1.77 10.93
N VAL A 82 20.98 1.74 11.77
CA VAL A 82 19.73 1.00 11.51
C VAL A 82 18.68 1.96 10.95
N ILE A 83 18.12 1.59 9.82
CA ILE A 83 17.01 2.28 9.17
C ILE A 83 15.71 1.63 9.61
N ARG A 84 14.84 2.41 10.24
CA ARG A 84 13.50 1.98 10.63
C ARG A 84 12.48 2.56 9.67
N THR A 85 11.75 1.68 8.99
CA THR A 85 10.65 2.08 8.12
C THR A 85 9.35 1.48 8.62
N THR A 86 8.35 2.34 8.84
CA THR A 86 6.97 1.90 9.08
C THR A 86 6.20 1.96 7.78
N ALA A 87 5.66 0.82 7.35
CA ALA A 87 4.80 0.70 6.18
C ALA A 87 3.35 0.53 6.60
N VAL A 88 2.44 1.35 6.07
CA VAL A 88 0.99 1.27 6.29
C VAL A 88 0.30 1.17 4.94
N VAL A 89 -0.42 0.08 4.71
CA VAL A 89 -1.23 -0.13 3.50
C VAL A 89 -2.68 0.21 3.80
N LEU A 90 -3.19 1.22 3.10
CA LEU A 90 -4.60 1.60 3.08
C LEU A 90 -5.37 0.65 2.17
N THR A 91 -6.44 0.04 2.68
CA THR A 91 -7.26 -0.91 1.92
C THR A 91 -8.75 -0.54 1.99
N ALA A 92 -9.51 -0.97 0.99
CA ALA A 92 -10.97 -0.87 0.99
C ALA A 92 -11.67 -1.99 1.81
N VAL A 93 -10.91 -2.91 2.40
CA VAL A 93 -11.47 -4.04 3.17
C VAL A 93 -12.08 -3.51 4.46
N ARG A 94 -13.40 -3.69 4.63
CA ARG A 94 -14.14 -3.07 5.75
C ARG A 94 -13.81 -3.64 7.12
N GLN A 95 -13.37 -4.89 7.21
CA GLN A 95 -13.18 -5.59 8.48
C GLN A 95 -11.75 -6.07 8.65
N ALA A 96 -11.11 -5.69 9.77
CA ALA A 96 -9.76 -6.10 10.13
C ALA A 96 -9.59 -7.62 10.13
N LYS A 97 -10.57 -8.36 10.65
CA LYS A 97 -10.54 -9.84 10.67
C LYS A 97 -10.51 -10.47 9.28
N MET A 98 -11.21 -9.87 8.30
CA MET A 98 -11.16 -10.35 6.91
C MET A 98 -9.81 -10.08 6.28
N LEU A 99 -9.26 -8.88 6.45
CA LEU A 99 -7.94 -8.53 5.94
C LEU A 99 -6.84 -9.41 6.54
N ALA A 100 -6.88 -9.65 7.85
CA ALA A 100 -5.95 -10.54 8.53
C ALA A 100 -6.07 -12.00 8.06
N GLY A 101 -7.28 -12.47 7.78
CA GLY A 101 -7.52 -13.79 7.18
C GLY A 101 -6.92 -13.91 5.78
N LEU A 102 -7.11 -12.90 4.93
CA LEU A 102 -6.50 -12.87 3.59
C LEU A 102 -4.98 -12.92 3.65
N LEU A 103 -4.36 -12.12 4.52
CA LEU A 103 -2.92 -12.10 4.73
C LEU A 103 -2.40 -13.46 5.25
N ALA A 104 -3.13 -14.10 6.16
CA ALA A 104 -2.76 -15.43 6.65
C ALA A 104 -2.80 -16.50 5.54
N LEU A 105 -3.77 -16.41 4.62
CA LEU A 105 -3.88 -17.31 3.47
C LEU A 105 -2.74 -17.12 2.46
N THR A 106 -2.29 -15.88 2.25
CA THR A 106 -1.14 -15.58 1.37
C THR A 106 0.20 -15.80 2.04
N GLY A 107 0.22 -16.15 3.34
CA GLY A 107 1.45 -16.35 4.12
C GLY A 107 2.19 -15.05 4.42
N ILE A 108 1.51 -13.91 4.38
CA ILE A 108 2.10 -12.59 4.62
C ILE A 108 1.87 -12.19 6.07
N GLU A 109 2.97 -11.98 6.77
CA GLU A 109 2.97 -11.48 8.13
C GLU A 109 2.89 -9.96 8.14
N ALA A 110 1.81 -9.45 8.73
CA ALA A 110 1.57 -8.04 8.98
C ALA A 110 0.62 -7.86 10.17
N ALA A 111 0.75 -6.71 10.81
CA ALA A 111 -0.20 -6.23 11.80
C ALA A 111 -1.43 -5.68 11.08
N VAL A 112 -2.64 -6.02 11.56
CA VAL A 112 -3.89 -5.51 10.98
C VAL A 112 -4.65 -4.71 12.01
N VAL A 113 -5.06 -3.51 11.61
CA VAL A 113 -5.69 -2.53 12.49
C VAL A 113 -6.99 -2.02 11.85
N PRO A 114 -8.11 -1.95 12.59
CA PRO A 114 -9.34 -1.34 12.08
C PRO A 114 -9.19 0.18 11.95
N SER A 115 -9.89 0.77 10.98
CA SER A 115 -10.01 2.22 10.79
C SER A 115 -11.45 2.58 10.43
N THR A 116 -11.82 3.86 10.49
CA THR A 116 -13.16 4.32 10.09
C THR A 116 -13.43 4.14 8.59
N ARG A 117 -12.38 4.11 7.76
CA ARG A 117 -12.48 3.92 6.31
C ARG A 117 -12.29 2.47 5.84
N GLY A 118 -11.88 1.57 6.72
CA GLY A 118 -11.69 0.15 6.41
C GLY A 118 -10.72 -0.53 7.38
N ALA A 119 -9.77 -1.27 6.84
CA ALA A 119 -8.72 -1.93 7.60
C ALA A 119 -7.35 -1.57 7.00
N LEU A 120 -6.37 -1.47 7.89
CA LEU A 120 -4.99 -1.14 7.56
C LEU A 120 -4.12 -2.35 7.79
N ALA A 121 -3.15 -2.59 6.91
CA ALA A 121 -2.05 -3.51 7.17
C ALA A 121 -0.79 -2.72 7.48
N VAL A 122 -0.12 -3.06 8.57
CA VAL A 122 1.08 -2.38 9.06
C VAL A 122 2.24 -3.37 9.08
N ARG A 123 3.40 -2.93 8.60
CA ARG A 123 4.64 -3.70 8.68
C ARG A 123 5.78 -2.78 9.08
N TYR A 124 6.53 -3.24 10.07
CA TYR A 124 7.74 -2.57 10.55
C TYR A 124 8.93 -3.28 9.91
N VAL A 125 9.79 -2.50 9.26
CA VAL A 125 10.98 -3.00 8.58
C VAL A 125 12.18 -2.32 9.21
N GLU A 126 13.06 -3.10 9.82
CA GLU A 126 14.34 -2.66 10.34
C GLU A 126 15.45 -3.24 9.47
N GLN A 127 16.31 -2.39 8.94
CA GLN A 127 17.40 -2.79 8.06
C GLN A 127 18.69 -2.09 8.48
N LEU A 128 19.82 -2.77 8.34
CA LEU A 128 21.12 -2.13 8.46
C LEU A 128 21.39 -1.33 7.18
N GLU A 129 21.77 -0.07 7.31
CA GLU A 129 22.06 0.80 6.17
C GLU A 129 23.14 0.20 5.25
N SER A 130 24.15 -0.45 5.84
CA SER A 130 25.22 -1.13 5.12
C SER A 130 24.78 -2.35 4.31
N GLU A 131 23.65 -2.97 4.67
CA GLU A 131 23.10 -4.16 4.01
C GLU A 131 21.93 -3.83 3.08
N THR A 132 21.44 -2.59 3.13
CA THR A 132 20.28 -2.14 2.35
C THR A 132 20.71 -1.83 0.91
N ASP A 133 19.89 -2.26 -0.06
CA ASP A 133 20.10 -1.92 -1.47
C ASP A 133 20.11 -0.38 -1.66
N PRO A 134 21.15 0.20 -2.31
CA PRO A 134 21.19 1.63 -2.61
C PRO A 134 19.94 2.15 -3.33
N ALA A 135 19.33 1.34 -4.21
CA ALA A 135 18.09 1.73 -4.87
C ALA A 135 16.93 1.91 -3.87
N GLU A 136 16.82 1.00 -2.90
CA GLU A 136 15.83 1.04 -1.82
C GLU A 136 16.04 2.23 -0.88
N LEU A 137 17.30 2.61 -0.64
CA LEU A 137 17.64 3.81 0.14
C LEU A 137 17.11 5.07 -0.54
N LEU A 138 17.39 5.25 -1.84
CA LEU A 138 16.95 6.40 -2.64
C LEU A 138 15.44 6.45 -2.80
N ASP A 139 14.84 5.29 -3.02
CA ASP A 139 13.42 5.13 -3.28
C ASP A 139 12.56 5.36 -2.03
N GLY A 140 13.12 5.05 -0.85
CA GLY A 140 12.49 5.31 0.43
C GLY A 140 11.45 4.27 0.86
N VAL A 141 11.19 3.26 0.02
CA VAL A 141 10.20 2.19 0.28
C VAL A 141 10.90 0.83 0.31
N PRO A 142 10.85 0.10 1.42
CA PRO A 142 11.51 -1.19 1.51
C PRO A 142 10.91 -2.26 0.60
N ARG A 143 11.73 -3.18 0.09
CA ARG A 143 11.26 -4.29 -0.77
C ARG A 143 10.20 -5.15 -0.09
N ASP A 144 10.37 -5.40 1.21
CA ASP A 144 9.39 -6.11 2.04
C ASP A 144 8.04 -5.38 2.13
N ALA A 145 8.07 -4.05 2.18
CA ALA A 145 6.87 -3.22 2.17
C ALA A 145 6.21 -3.19 0.79
N GLU A 146 7.00 -3.17 -0.28
CA GLU A 146 6.48 -3.27 -1.64
C GLU A 146 5.76 -4.60 -1.88
N ALA A 147 6.34 -5.71 -1.42
CA ALA A 147 5.75 -7.03 -1.53
C ALA A 147 4.39 -7.11 -0.82
N LEU A 148 4.26 -6.45 0.34
CA LEU A 148 3.00 -6.34 1.06
C LEU A 148 1.93 -5.60 0.23
N GLY A 149 2.26 -4.42 -0.32
CA GLY A 149 1.33 -3.63 -1.14
C GLY A 149 0.90 -4.37 -2.42
N ALA A 150 1.87 -4.95 -3.14
CA ALA A 150 1.62 -5.74 -4.34
C ALA A 150 0.70 -6.93 -4.04
N ALA A 151 1.04 -7.74 -3.04
CA ALA A 151 0.26 -8.93 -2.72
C ALA A 151 -1.15 -8.60 -2.21
N LEU A 152 -1.32 -7.53 -1.42
CA LEU A 152 -2.64 -7.09 -0.97
C LEU A 152 -3.52 -6.62 -2.14
N SER A 153 -2.96 -5.93 -3.12
CA SER A 153 -3.74 -5.53 -4.31
C SER A 153 -4.27 -6.73 -5.10
N VAL A 154 -3.51 -7.84 -5.15
CA VAL A 154 -3.95 -9.10 -5.77
C VAL A 154 -4.98 -9.81 -4.90
N ALA A 155 -4.69 -9.99 -3.61
CA ALA A 155 -5.54 -10.73 -2.68
C ALA A 155 -6.92 -10.09 -2.49
N THR A 156 -6.97 -8.76 -2.46
CA THR A 156 -8.22 -8.00 -2.31
C THR A 156 -8.91 -7.69 -3.64
N ARG A 157 -8.24 -7.96 -4.79
CA ARG A 157 -8.69 -7.58 -6.13
C ARG A 157 -9.07 -6.10 -6.22
N SER A 158 -8.36 -5.25 -5.50
CA SER A 158 -8.63 -3.82 -5.37
C SER A 158 -7.35 -3.01 -5.45
N GLU A 159 -7.47 -1.72 -5.72
CA GLU A 159 -6.35 -0.81 -5.60
C GLU A 159 -6.06 -0.55 -4.12
N VAL A 160 -4.77 -0.58 -3.76
CA VAL A 160 -4.31 -0.27 -2.40
C VAL A 160 -3.25 0.81 -2.45
N VAL A 161 -3.11 1.57 -1.38
CA VAL A 161 -2.07 2.59 -1.26
C VAL A 161 -1.16 2.24 -0.10
N LEU A 162 0.12 2.00 -0.40
CA LEU A 162 1.19 1.82 0.56
C LEU A 162 1.78 3.19 0.90
N LEU A 163 1.80 3.51 2.19
CA LEU A 163 2.58 4.60 2.76
C LEU A 163 3.79 4.00 3.47
N ALA A 164 4.97 4.55 3.24
CA ALA A 164 6.19 4.16 3.93
C ALA A 164 6.82 5.41 4.56
N ALA A 165 7.09 5.36 5.86
CA ALA A 165 7.73 6.45 6.57
C ALA A 165 9.02 5.99 7.22
N ARG A 166 10.08 6.76 7.00
CA ARG A 166 11.33 6.68 7.77
C ARG A 166 11.36 7.89 8.66
N VAL A 167 11.47 7.66 9.96
CA VAL A 167 11.48 8.70 10.98
C VAL A 167 12.79 8.57 11.74
N ASP A 168 13.57 9.63 11.68
CA ASP A 168 14.89 9.75 12.30
C ASP A 168 14.86 10.91 13.31
N GLU A 169 15.39 10.66 14.49
CA GLU A 169 15.58 11.70 15.51
C GLU A 169 17.01 12.25 15.39
N VAL A 170 17.14 13.49 14.93
CA VAL A 170 18.44 14.14 14.72
C VAL A 170 18.46 15.42 15.55
N GLY A 171 19.36 15.49 16.54
CA GLY A 171 19.51 16.68 17.37
C GLY A 171 18.30 17.03 18.25
N GLY A 172 17.45 16.04 18.58
CA GLY A 172 16.20 16.24 19.32
C GLY A 172 15.02 16.70 18.47
N GLU A 173 15.22 16.84 17.15
CA GLU A 173 14.15 17.08 16.19
C GLU A 173 13.78 15.78 15.48
N VAL A 174 12.47 15.52 15.39
CA VAL A 174 11.95 14.38 14.63
C VAL A 174 11.86 14.80 13.16
N THR A 175 12.77 14.27 12.37
CA THR A 175 12.77 14.43 10.92
C THR A 175 12.30 13.14 10.27
N GLY A 176 11.66 13.23 9.12
CA GLY A 176 11.23 12.01 8.45
C GLY A 176 10.84 12.23 7.01
N GLN A 177 10.93 11.15 6.25
CA GLN A 177 10.44 11.10 4.87
C GLN A 177 9.25 10.16 4.80
N VAL A 178 8.21 10.58 4.08
CA VAL A 178 7.05 9.73 3.77
C VAL A 178 6.96 9.56 2.26
N ARG A 179 6.81 8.32 1.82
CA ARG A 179 6.57 7.93 0.43
C ARG A 179 5.21 7.27 0.32
N ALA A 180 4.56 7.42 -0.84
CA ALA A 180 3.27 6.82 -1.11
C ALA A 180 3.28 6.14 -2.48
N ARG A 181 2.70 4.94 -2.55
CA ARG A 181 2.62 4.13 -3.76
C ARG A 181 1.28 3.47 -3.90
N ARG A 182 0.71 3.53 -5.10
CA ARG A 182 -0.51 2.82 -5.45
C ARG A 182 -0.17 1.50 -6.12
N TYR A 183 -0.81 0.43 -5.69
CA TYR A 183 -0.68 -0.90 -6.28
C TYR A 183 -2.02 -1.38 -6.84
N ARG A 184 -1.97 -2.04 -7.99
CA ARG A 184 -3.12 -2.69 -8.63
C ARG A 184 -2.66 -3.99 -9.28
N GLY A 185 -3.31 -5.10 -8.95
CA GLY A 185 -3.00 -6.40 -9.57
C GLY A 185 -1.54 -6.83 -9.41
N GLY A 186 -0.88 -6.45 -8.31
CA GLY A 186 0.50 -6.78 -8.02
C GLY A 186 1.54 -5.81 -8.60
N GLN A 187 1.11 -4.80 -9.34
CA GLN A 187 2.01 -3.86 -10.04
C GLN A 187 1.94 -2.46 -9.42
N LYS A 188 3.05 -1.72 -9.51
CA LYS A 188 3.11 -0.29 -9.17
C LYS A 188 2.27 0.47 -10.21
N ALA A 189 1.17 1.07 -9.77
CA ALA A 189 0.20 1.77 -10.64
C ALA A 189 0.38 3.30 -10.62
N GLY A 190 1.07 3.83 -9.61
CA GLY A 190 1.40 5.26 -9.52
C GLY A 190 1.95 5.66 -8.15
N GLU A 191 2.42 6.90 -8.04
CA GLU A 191 3.02 7.46 -6.81
C GLU A 191 2.29 8.75 -6.42
N PRO A 192 1.14 8.65 -5.72
CA PRO A 192 0.37 9.82 -5.34
C PRO A 192 1.14 10.69 -4.33
N PRO A 193 0.88 12.00 -4.24
CA PRO A 193 1.50 12.84 -3.22
C PRO A 193 1.15 12.37 -1.80
N PRO A 194 2.12 12.08 -0.93
CA PRO A 194 1.87 11.51 0.41
C PRO A 194 0.95 12.39 1.28
N GLY A 195 1.13 13.71 1.25
CA GLY A 195 0.29 14.64 2.01
C GLY A 195 -1.18 14.60 1.60
N LEU A 196 -1.48 14.39 0.31
CA LEU A 196 -2.86 14.24 -0.17
C LEU A 196 -3.47 12.89 0.25
N VAL A 197 -2.67 11.82 0.25
CA VAL A 197 -3.12 10.51 0.73
C VAL A 197 -3.43 10.59 2.23
N LEU A 198 -2.54 11.18 3.02
CA LEU A 198 -2.71 11.33 4.47
C LEU A 198 -3.89 12.23 4.84
N ALA A 199 -4.12 13.32 4.11
CA ALA A 199 -5.28 14.20 4.33
C ALA A 199 -6.62 13.46 4.18
N GLN A 200 -6.66 12.39 3.38
CA GLN A 200 -7.84 11.54 3.19
C GLN A 200 -7.81 10.25 4.02
N ALA A 201 -6.68 9.95 4.68
CA ALA A 201 -6.52 8.76 5.49
C ALA A 201 -7.25 8.91 6.84
N ASP A 202 -7.44 7.79 7.51
CA ASP A 202 -7.89 7.79 8.91
C ASP A 202 -6.75 8.31 9.82
N PRO A 203 -7.03 9.12 10.86
CA PRO A 203 -6.01 9.58 11.81
C PRO A 203 -5.16 8.47 12.42
N VAL A 204 -5.69 7.26 12.57
CA VAL A 204 -4.92 6.10 13.07
C VAL A 204 -3.79 5.73 12.11
N ALA A 205 -3.97 5.90 10.79
CA ALA A 205 -2.94 5.58 9.80
C ALA A 205 -1.73 6.50 9.95
N GLU A 206 -1.97 7.80 10.11
CA GLU A 206 -0.90 8.79 10.34
C GLU A 206 -0.15 8.47 11.62
N ARG A 207 -0.86 8.30 12.74
CA ARG A 207 -0.26 8.02 14.06
C ARG A 207 0.59 6.75 14.07
N LEU A 208 0.14 5.70 13.38
CA LEU A 208 0.91 4.47 13.18
C LEU A 208 2.16 4.75 12.34
N LEU A 209 1.99 5.45 11.23
CA LEU A 209 3.04 5.73 10.26
C LEU A 209 4.20 6.54 10.86
N ILE A 210 3.90 7.58 11.65
CA ILE A 210 4.92 8.40 12.33
C ILE A 210 5.37 7.81 13.68
N GLY A 211 4.87 6.64 14.07
CA GLY A 211 5.30 5.94 15.29
C GLY A 211 4.76 6.49 16.61
N LEU A 212 3.77 7.39 16.58
CA LEU A 212 3.09 7.87 17.81
C LEU A 212 2.27 6.77 18.51
N VAL A 213 1.88 5.73 17.78
CA VAL A 213 1.15 4.56 18.27
C VAL A 213 1.71 3.32 17.59
N GLN A 214 1.85 2.22 18.33
CA GLN A 214 2.19 0.92 17.76
C GLN A 214 0.92 0.11 17.44
N ALA A 215 0.96 -0.73 16.41
CA ALA A 215 -0.22 -1.49 16.00
C ALA A 215 -0.88 -2.30 17.13
N PRO A 216 -0.13 -2.97 18.04
CA PRO A 216 -0.71 -3.69 19.18
C PRO A 216 -1.47 -2.81 20.19
N GLU A 217 -1.22 -1.50 20.21
CA GLU A 217 -1.88 -0.55 21.11
C GLU A 217 -3.25 -0.11 20.57
N VAL A 218 -3.54 -0.37 19.29
CA VAL A 218 -4.82 -0.02 18.69
C VAL A 218 -5.89 -1.06 19.04
N THR A 219 -7.03 -0.59 19.53
CA THR A 219 -8.16 -1.46 19.86
C THR A 219 -8.64 -2.22 18.62
N GLY A 220 -8.77 -3.55 18.74
CA GLY A 220 -9.16 -4.42 17.64
C GLY A 220 -8.01 -4.85 16.72
N TYR A 221 -6.76 -4.62 17.12
CA TYR A 221 -5.56 -5.17 16.48
C TYR A 221 -5.63 -6.69 16.31
N ILE A 222 -5.16 -7.17 15.15
CA ILE A 222 -5.02 -8.59 14.83
C ILE A 222 -3.66 -8.83 14.16
N SER A 223 -2.91 -9.81 14.66
CA SER A 223 -1.72 -10.34 13.99
C SER A 223 -2.11 -11.38 12.93
N SER A 224 -1.73 -11.18 11.66
CA SER A 224 -1.97 -12.21 10.63
C SER A 224 -1.14 -13.48 10.88
N ALA A 225 0.04 -13.34 11.50
CA ALA A 225 0.93 -14.46 11.82
C ALA A 225 0.28 -15.43 12.82
N ASP A 226 -0.46 -14.91 13.80
CA ASP A 226 -1.12 -15.74 14.81
C ASP A 226 -2.31 -16.52 14.22
N LEU A 227 -3.05 -15.91 13.29
CA LEU A 227 -4.11 -16.60 12.54
C LEU A 227 -3.55 -17.72 11.66
N GLY A 228 -2.44 -17.48 10.96
CA GLY A 228 -1.78 -18.48 10.11
C GLY A 228 -1.36 -19.72 10.89
N LYS A 229 -0.79 -19.55 12.10
CA LYS A 229 -0.40 -20.66 12.99
C LYS A 229 -1.60 -21.51 13.43
N GLN A 230 -2.71 -20.86 13.79
CA GLN A 230 -3.95 -21.55 14.22
C GLN A 230 -4.59 -22.35 13.07
N GLN A 231 -4.60 -21.80 11.85
CA GLN A 231 -5.17 -22.50 10.69
C GLN A 231 -4.32 -23.70 10.24
N ARG A 232 -2.98 -23.58 10.28
CA ARG A 232 -2.06 -24.70 10.00
C ARG A 232 -2.23 -25.85 10.99
N GLY A 233 -2.49 -25.56 12.27
CA GLY A 233 -2.75 -26.56 13.30
C GLY A 233 -4.04 -27.35 13.09
N ARG A 234 -5.12 -26.74 12.56
CA ARG A 234 -6.41 -27.41 12.34
C ARG A 234 -6.40 -28.44 11.20
N GLY A 235 -5.49 -28.31 10.22
CA GLY A 235 -5.39 -29.23 9.08
C GLY A 235 -4.85 -30.62 9.45
N LEU A 236 -3.98 -30.71 10.46
CA LEU A 236 -3.37 -31.99 10.87
C LEU A 236 -4.30 -32.91 11.68
N PHE A 237 -5.32 -32.36 12.34
CA PHE A 237 -6.21 -33.14 13.22
C PHE A 237 -7.47 -33.69 12.53
N ARG A 238 -7.75 -33.35 11.27
CA ARG A 238 -8.98 -33.77 10.57
C ARG A 238 -8.86 -35.08 9.78
N ARG A 239 -7.71 -35.77 9.82
CA ARG A 239 -7.42 -36.94 8.97
C ARG A 239 -7.41 -38.31 9.68
N ARG A 240 -8.02 -38.43 10.87
CA ARG A 240 -7.94 -39.66 11.67
C ARG A 240 -9.28 -40.16 12.24
N ARG A 241 -10.41 -39.95 11.54
CA ARG A 241 -11.73 -40.39 12.03
C ARG A 241 -12.68 -41.01 10.98
N GLU A 242 -12.18 -41.44 9.82
CA GLU A 242 -13.01 -42.04 8.76
C GLU A 242 -12.52 -43.43 8.32
N GLU A 243 -11.76 -44.13 9.17
CA GLU A 243 -11.37 -45.53 8.95
C GLU A 243 -11.77 -46.34 10.21
N ASP A 244 -13.07 -46.44 10.47
CA ASP A 244 -13.69 -47.46 11.34
C ASP A 244 -15.21 -47.26 11.31
N SER A 245 -15.87 -47.66 10.22
CA SER A 245 -17.30 -47.99 10.14
C SER A 245 -17.60 -48.76 8.86
#